data_AF-A0A7J7NPE3-F1
#
_entry.id   AF-A0A7J7NPE3-F1
#
_cell.length_a   1.000
_cell.length_b   1.000
_cell.length_c   1.000
_cell.angle_alpha   90.00
_cell.angle_beta   90.00
_cell.angle_gamma   90.00
#
_symmetry.space_group_name_H-M   'P 1'
#
loop_
_entity.id
_entity.type
_entity.pdbx_description
1 polymer ?
#
loop_
_entity_poly.entity_id
_entity_poly.type
_entity_poly.pdbx_seq_one_letter_code
_entity_poly.pdbx_strand_id
1 'polypeptide(L)'
;MQEIMQLNPPTFGSTRITTKDTKFCGFDILKGWRVASSTHMDANIFPELEKFDPSRFDNTSKAVVPFTYLPFGGGLHICHEIGFA
;
A
#
# COMPACT_ATOMS: atom_id res chain seq x y z
N MET A 1 -2.63 10.29 13.06
CA MET A 1 -1.83 9.04 13.03
C MET A 1 -1.54 8.57 11.60
N GLN A 2 -2.46 8.76 10.65
CA GLN A 2 -2.32 8.22 9.29
C GLN A 2 -1.10 8.73 8.51
N GLU A 3 -0.83 10.05 8.54
CA GLU A 3 0.33 10.65 7.85
C GLU A 3 1.67 10.12 8.38
N ILE A 4 1.77 9.82 9.68
CA ILE A 4 2.98 9.19 10.25
C ILE A 4 3.22 7.82 9.61
N MET A 5 2.17 7.01 9.49
CA MET A 5 2.26 5.68 8.87
C MET A 5 2.39 5.72 7.34
N GLN A 6 2.07 6.84 6.69
CA GLN A 6 2.36 7.04 5.27
C GLN A 6 3.85 7.32 5.06
N LEU A 7 4.45 8.21 5.86
CA LEU A 7 5.87 8.56 5.77
C LEU A 7 6.79 7.44 6.28
N ASN A 8 6.40 6.80 7.39
CA ASN A 8 7.18 5.78 8.08
C ASN A 8 6.31 4.55 8.36
N PRO A 9 5.94 3.78 7.31
CA PRO A 9 5.11 2.61 7.50
C PRO A 9 5.85 1.53 8.32
N PRO A 10 5.16 0.81 9.22
CA PRO A 10 5.77 -0.30 9.97
C PRO A 10 6.28 -1.41 9.07
N THR A 11 5.72 -1.52 7.86
CA THR A 11 6.11 -2.47 6.84
C THR A 11 6.46 -1.74 5.55
N PHE A 12 7.63 -2.04 4.97
CA PHE A 12 8.11 -1.38 3.74
C PHE A 12 7.31 -1.75 2.48
N GLY A 13 6.41 -2.73 2.59
CA GLY A 13 5.59 -3.23 1.50
C GLY A 13 5.09 -4.64 1.79
N SER A 14 4.32 -5.17 0.85
CA SER A 14 3.78 -6.53 0.92
C SER A 14 4.45 -7.41 -0.13
N THR A 15 4.73 -8.66 0.21
CA THR A 15 5.23 -9.66 -0.75
C THR A 15 4.27 -10.84 -0.88
N ARG A 16 4.17 -11.39 -2.08
CA ARG A 16 3.37 -12.58 -2.40
C ARG A 16 4.14 -13.49 -3.34
N ILE A 17 3.77 -14.77 -3.34
CA ILE A 17 4.27 -15.75 -4.31
C ILE A 17 3.12 -16.14 -5.23
N THR A 18 3.34 -16.10 -6.53
CA THR A 18 2.34 -16.52 -7.52
C THR A 18 2.11 -18.02 -7.47
N THR A 19 0.85 -18.43 -7.37
CA THR A 19 0.46 -19.85 -7.32
C THR A 19 0.18 -20.45 -8.70
N LYS A 20 -0.04 -19.61 -9.70
CA LYS A 20 -0.29 -19.94 -11.11
C LYS A 20 0.30 -18.84 -12.00
N ASP A 21 0.53 -19.16 -13.26
CA ASP A 21 0.91 -18.18 -14.28
C ASP A 21 -0.20 -17.14 -14.41
N THR A 22 0.17 -15.86 -14.39
CA THR A 22 -0.77 -14.74 -14.44
C THR A 22 -0.24 -13.61 -15.31
N LYS A 23 -1.13 -12.84 -15.91
CA LYS A 23 -0.79 -11.61 -16.63
C LYS A 23 -1.11 -10.39 -15.77
N PHE A 24 -0.21 -9.41 -15.75
CA PHE A 24 -0.41 -8.14 -15.05
C PHE A 24 0.23 -7.00 -15.83
N CYS A 25 -0.53 -5.94 -16.13
CA CYS A 25 -0.07 -4.78 -16.91
C CYS A 25 0.62 -5.15 -18.24
N GLY A 26 0.19 -6.23 -18.90
CA GLY A 26 0.79 -6.73 -20.14
C GLY A 26 2.00 -7.66 -19.96
N PHE A 27 2.47 -7.88 -18.74
CA PHE A 27 3.59 -8.77 -18.42
C PHE A 27 3.11 -10.16 -17.98
N ASP A 28 3.84 -11.19 -18.39
CA ASP A 28 3.68 -12.56 -17.90
C ASP A 28 4.46 -12.77 -16.60
N ILE A 29 3.75 -13.15 -15.53
CA ILE A 29 4.32 -13.48 -14.22
C ILE A 29 4.08 -14.97 -13.99
N LEU A 30 5.16 -15.76 -14.05
CA LEU A 30 5.08 -17.21 -13.93
C LEU A 30 4.85 -17.64 -12.49
N LYS A 31 4.32 -18.86 -12.32
CA LYS A 31 4.19 -19.52 -11.02
C LYS A 31 5.53 -19.56 -10.27
N GLY A 32 5.48 -19.30 -8.97
CA GLY A 32 6.63 -19.33 -8.06
C GLY A 32 7.41 -18.01 -7.99
N TRP A 33 7.06 -17.01 -8.79
CA TRP A 33 7.68 -15.69 -8.72
C TRP A 33 7.26 -14.97 -7.44
N ARG A 34 8.22 -14.27 -6.83
CA ARG A 34 7.98 -13.36 -5.70
C ARG A 34 7.67 -11.97 -6.25
N VAL A 35 6.49 -11.47 -5.94
CA VAL A 35 6.04 -10.12 -6.30
C VAL A 35 6.03 -9.27 -5.05
N ALA A 36 6.60 -8.07 -5.12
CA ALA A 36 6.57 -7.08 -4.06
C ALA A 36 5.76 -5.86 -4.52
N SER A 37 5.02 -5.24 -3.60
CA SER A 37 4.23 -4.03 -3.86
C SER A 37 4.38 -3.03 -2.72
N SER A 38 4.55 -1.75 -3.08
CA SER A 38 4.53 -0.61 -2.16
C SER A 38 3.99 0.61 -2.88
N THR A 39 3.14 1.39 -2.20
CA THR A 39 2.46 2.57 -2.77
C THR A 39 2.70 3.84 -1.95
N HIS A 40 3.28 3.71 -0.75
CA HIS A 40 3.44 4.81 0.22
C HIS A 40 4.34 5.94 -0.30
N MET A 41 5.31 5.61 -1.17
CA MET A 41 6.27 6.56 -1.73
C MET A 41 5.95 6.97 -3.18
N ASP A 42 4.74 6.72 -3.67
CA ASP A 42 4.34 7.15 -5.01
C ASP A 42 3.86 8.61 -4.98
N ALA A 43 4.64 9.52 -5.59
CA ALA A 43 4.34 10.95 -5.64
C ALA A 43 3.06 11.28 -6.42
N ASN A 44 2.58 10.37 -7.30
CA ASN A 44 1.30 10.54 -7.99
C ASN A 44 0.10 10.32 -7.06
N ILE A 45 0.32 9.56 -5.98
CA ILE A 45 -0.69 9.25 -4.96
C ILE A 45 -0.56 10.22 -3.79
N PHE A 46 0.65 10.40 -3.28
CA PHE A 46 0.98 11.26 -2.15
C PHE A 46 1.93 12.38 -2.60
N PRO A 47 1.42 13.54 -3.03
CA PRO A 47 2.27 14.66 -3.42
C PRO A 47 3.00 15.24 -2.21
N GLU A 48 4.16 15.86 -2.42
CA GLU A 48 5.01 16.39 -1.34
C GLU A 48 5.42 15.32 -0.31
N LEU A 49 5.96 14.17 -0.76
CA LEU A 49 6.30 12.99 0.05
C LEU A 49 7.19 13.25 1.28
N GLU A 50 7.94 14.34 1.32
CA GLU A 50 8.83 14.67 2.44
C GLU A 50 8.16 15.60 3.46
N LYS A 51 6.97 16.12 3.14
CA LYS A 51 6.23 17.05 3.98
C LYS A 51 5.21 16.30 4.80
N PHE A 52 5.32 16.44 6.11
CA PHE A 52 4.29 15.98 7.04
C PHE A 52 3.05 16.88 6.95
N ASP A 53 1.98 16.37 6.35
CA ASP A 53 0.69 17.05 6.23
C ASP A 53 -0.47 16.16 6.73
N PRO A 54 -0.82 16.24 8.03
CA PRO A 54 -1.95 15.49 8.60
C PRO A 54 -3.28 15.72 7.88
N SER A 55 -3.47 16.91 7.29
CA SER A 55 -4.73 17.31 6.67
C SER A 55 -5.06 16.53 5.39
N ARG A 56 -4.06 15.81 4.85
CA ARG A 56 -4.19 14.93 3.67
C ARG A 56 -5.30 13.89 3.83
N PHE A 57 -5.55 13.44 5.06
CA PHE A 57 -6.54 12.42 5.38
C PHE A 57 -7.86 12.98 5.95
N ASP A 58 -7.94 14.29 6.21
CA ASP A 58 -9.13 14.92 6.80
C ASP A 58 -10.28 15.06 5.80
N ASN A 59 -9.97 15.08 4.50
CA ASN A 59 -10.94 15.39 3.46
C ASN A 59 -11.63 14.12 2.94
N THR A 60 -12.83 13.84 3.44
CA THR A 60 -13.67 12.69 3.03
C THR A 60 -14.04 12.69 1.54
N SER A 61 -13.92 13.83 0.85
CA SER A 61 -14.11 13.94 -0.61
C SER A 61 -12.94 13.38 -1.43
N LYS A 62 -11.75 13.24 -0.82
CA LYS A 62 -10.58 12.54 -1.36
C LYS A 62 -10.42 11.21 -0.61
N ALA A 63 -11.46 10.37 -0.67
CA ALA A 63 -11.34 9.00 -0.18
C ALA A 63 -10.07 8.40 -0.77
N VAL A 64 -9.16 7.96 0.10
CA VAL A 64 -7.89 7.38 -0.32
C VAL A 64 -8.21 6.24 -1.29
N VAL A 65 -7.64 6.32 -2.50
CA VAL A 65 -7.92 5.35 -3.55
C VAL A 65 -7.67 3.94 -3.00
N PRO A 66 -8.58 2.98 -3.23
CA PRO A 66 -8.37 1.62 -2.74
C PRO A 66 -6.98 1.09 -3.11
N PHE A 67 -6.33 0.43 -2.15
CA PHE A 67 -4.99 -0.15 -2.30
C PHE A 67 -3.83 0.85 -2.46
N THR A 68 -4.02 2.14 -2.19
CA THR A 68 -2.90 3.12 -2.22
C THR A 68 -2.34 3.47 -0.85
N TYR A 69 -3.12 3.33 0.22
CA TYR A 69 -2.65 3.44 1.61
C TYR A 69 -2.83 2.10 2.33
N LEU A 70 -1.73 1.37 2.46
CA LEU A 70 -1.71 0.01 3.02
C LEU A 70 -0.58 -0.15 4.05
N PRO A 71 -0.59 0.59 5.18
CA PRO A 71 0.48 0.50 6.18
C PRO A 71 0.59 -0.89 6.82
N PHE A 72 -0.52 -1.64 6.80
CA PHE A 72 -0.65 -2.99 7.35
C PHE A 72 -1.03 -4.05 6.29
N GLY A 73 -0.81 -3.73 5.01
CA GLY A 73 -1.23 -4.58 3.89
C GLY A 73 -2.73 -4.51 3.60
N GLY A 74 -3.23 -5.50 2.83
CA GLY A 74 -4.61 -5.54 2.37
C GLY A 74 -5.04 -6.93 1.88
N GLY A 75 -6.34 -7.08 1.61
CA GLY A 75 -6.95 -8.34 1.19
C GLY A 75 -7.09 -9.35 2.33
N LEU A 76 -7.19 -10.64 2.00
CA LEU A 76 -7.42 -11.72 2.96
C LEU A 76 -6.28 -11.95 3.96
N HIS A 77 -5.10 -11.42 3.68
CA HIS A 77 -3.90 -11.52 4.53
C HIS A 77 -3.46 -10.13 5.02
N ILE A 78 -4.42 -9.25 5.30
CA ILE A 78 -4.18 -8.00 6.04
C ILE A 78 -3.76 -8.32 7.49
N CYS A 79 -3.02 -7.41 8.14
CA CYS A 79 -2.72 -7.53 9.57
C CYS A 79 -4.02 -7.72 10.36
N HIS A 80 -4.07 -8.77 11.18
CA HIS A 80 -5.28 -9.15 11.91
C HIS A 80 -5.63 -8.12 13.00
N GLU A 81 -4.62 -7.53 13.63
CA GLU A 81 -4.78 -6.61 14.76
C GLU A 81 -4.79 -5.13 14.35
N ILE A 82 -5.18 -4.81 13.11
CA ILE A 82 -5.27 -3.43 12.64
C ILE A 82 -6.20 -2.55 13.51
N GLY A 83 -7.21 -3.13 14.15
CA GLY A 83 -8.13 -2.41 15.04
C GLY A 83 -7.54 -2.04 16.41
N PHE A 84 -6.37 -2.59 16.75
CA PHE A 84 -5.64 -2.29 17.98
C PHE A 84 -4.41 -1.40 17.74
N ALA A 85 -4.15 -1.06 16.47
CA ALA A 85 -3.01 -0.27 16.02
C ALA A 85 -3.30 1.24 15.97
#